data_AF-A0A438BXP5-F1
#
_entry.id   AF-A0A438BXP5-F1
#
_cell.length_a   1.000
_cell.length_b   1.000
_cell.length_c   1.000
_cell.angle_alpha   90.00
_cell.angle_beta   90.00
_cell.angle_gamma   90.00
#
_symmetry.space_group_name_H-M   'P 1'
#
loop_
_entity.id
_entity.type
_entity.pdbx_description
1 polymer ?
#
loop_
_entity_poly.entity_id
_entity_poly.type
_entity_poly.pdbx_seq_one_letter_code
_entity_poly.pdbx_strand_id
1 'polypeptide(L)'
;MWLKEEGFKDLVKNWWVSFNFNGAFNFVLDAKLRALKVVLKTWNKEVFGFIKARKGEALSQVVYWDEEEEGSTLNLEESKAIKEARETYKKWVLRKEISWRQKSSVVEGGGLQHQILP
;
A
#
# COMPACT_ATOMS: atom_id res chain seq x y z
N MET A 1 8.85 -13.17 -5.35
CA MET A 1 8.16 -11.87 -5.33
C MET A 1 7.84 -11.43 -6.76
N TRP A 2 8.84 -11.19 -7.61
CA TRP A 2 8.72 -10.94 -9.05
C TRP A 2 8.06 -12.04 -9.90
N LEU A 3 8.27 -13.34 -9.62
CA LEU A 3 7.56 -14.43 -10.32
C LEU A 3 6.02 -14.39 -10.22
N LYS A 4 5.49 -13.62 -9.24
CA LYS A 4 4.06 -13.44 -9.01
C LYS A 4 3.54 -12.09 -9.55
N GLU A 5 4.41 -11.27 -10.12
CA GLU A 5 4.00 -9.99 -10.71
C GLU A 5 3.24 -10.25 -12.01
N GLU A 6 2.14 -9.53 -12.19
CA GLU A 6 1.31 -9.59 -13.38
C GLU A 6 2.12 -9.13 -14.60
N GLY A 7 2.06 -9.90 -15.70
CA GLY A 7 2.82 -9.61 -16.91
C GLY A 7 4.29 -10.06 -16.91
N PHE A 8 4.85 -10.57 -15.80
CA PHE A 8 6.25 -11.04 -15.75
C PHE A 8 6.56 -12.09 -16.82
N LYS A 9 5.67 -13.06 -17.02
CA LYS A 9 5.86 -14.13 -18.02
C LYS A 9 5.88 -13.59 -19.45
N ASP A 10 5.05 -12.58 -19.75
CA ASP A 10 4.96 -12.02 -21.08
C ASP A 10 6.13 -11.07 -21.37
N LEU A 11 6.61 -10.36 -20.34
CA LEU A 11 7.86 -9.59 -20.38
C LEU A 11 9.06 -10.48 -20.74
N VAL A 12 9.21 -11.62 -20.06
CA VAL A 12 10.29 -12.59 -20.31
C VAL A 12 10.19 -13.18 -21.71
N LYS A 13 8.98 -13.53 -22.18
CA LYS A 13 8.76 -14.01 -23.55
C LYS A 13 9.16 -12.95 -24.58
N ASN A 14 8.78 -11.69 -24.37
CA ASN A 14 9.12 -10.61 -25.27
C ASN A 14 10.65 -10.43 -25.37
N TRP A 15 11.36 -10.41 -24.25
CA TRP A 15 12.83 -10.36 -24.27
C TRP A 15 13.46 -11.57 -24.99
N TRP A 16 12.93 -12.76 -24.75
CA TRP A 16 13.43 -13.99 -25.35
C TRP A 16 13.35 -13.98 -26.89
N VAL A 17 12.24 -13.47 -27.43
CA VAL A 17 12.02 -13.33 -28.88
C VAL A 17 12.87 -12.21 -29.47
N SER A 18 13.07 -11.10 -28.74
CA SER A 18 13.90 -9.97 -29.18
C SER A 18 15.40 -10.31 -29.29
N PHE A 19 15.88 -11.33 -28.58
CA PHE A 19 17.27 -11.74 -28.67
C PHE A 19 17.57 -12.47 -29.97
N ASN A 20 18.40 -11.86 -30.82
CA ASN A 20 18.88 -12.46 -32.06
C ASN A 20 20.38 -12.80 -31.95
N PHE A 21 20.69 -14.10 -31.95
CA PHE A 21 22.07 -14.61 -31.93
C PHE A 21 22.22 -15.66 -33.03
N ASN A 22 23.40 -15.70 -33.66
CA ASN A 22 23.70 -16.63 -34.73
C ASN A 22 24.82 -17.60 -34.30
N GLY A 23 24.81 -18.83 -34.82
CA GLY A 23 25.81 -19.85 -34.53
C GLY A 23 25.21 -21.20 -34.12
N ALA A 24 26.04 -22.07 -33.55
CA ALA A 24 25.60 -23.38 -33.07
C ALA A 24 24.53 -23.25 -31.97
N PHE A 25 23.59 -24.19 -31.93
CA PHE A 25 22.46 -24.17 -30.99
C PHE A 25 22.88 -23.91 -29.53
N ASN A 26 23.91 -24.61 -29.05
CA ASN A 26 24.41 -24.47 -27.69
C ASN A 26 24.94 -23.05 -27.39
N PHE A 27 25.59 -22.43 -28.37
CA PHE A 27 26.09 -21.06 -28.25
C PHE A 27 24.95 -20.05 -28.23
N VAL A 28 23.98 -20.21 -29.13
CA VAL A 28 22.79 -19.34 -29.19
C VAL A 28 21.99 -19.41 -27.89
N LEU A 29 21.78 -20.61 -27.35
CA LEU A 29 21.08 -20.80 -26.09
C LEU A 29 21.81 -20.14 -24.92
N ASP A 30 23.12 -20.37 -24.79
CA ASP A 30 23.95 -19.75 -23.75
C ASP A 30 23.96 -18.21 -23.85
N ALA A 31 24.08 -17.67 -25.06
CA ALA A 31 24.03 -16.23 -25.30
C ALA A 31 22.67 -15.63 -24.90
N LYS A 32 21.55 -16.31 -25.24
CA LYS A 32 20.20 -15.90 -24.83
C LYS A 32 20.04 -15.92 -23.31
N LEU A 33 20.53 -16.95 -22.63
CA LEU A 33 20.45 -17.05 -21.17
C LEU A 33 21.28 -15.97 -20.47
N ARG A 34 22.48 -15.66 -20.99
CA ARG A 34 23.31 -14.56 -20.48
C ARG A 34 22.62 -13.21 -20.66
N ALA A 35 22.08 -12.94 -21.85
CA ALA A 35 21.35 -11.70 -22.14
C ALA A 35 20.12 -11.56 -21.24
N LEU A 36 19.33 -12.63 -21.11
CA LEU A 36 18.16 -12.65 -20.23
C LEU A 36 18.58 -12.34 -18.79
N LYS A 37 19.61 -13.00 -18.27
CA LYS A 37 20.12 -12.77 -16.90
C LYS A 37 20.51 -11.32 -16.64
N VAL A 38 21.09 -10.62 -17.62
CA VAL A 38 21.47 -9.21 -17.49
C VAL A 38 20.23 -8.32 -17.43
N VAL A 39 19.32 -8.45 -18.40
CA VAL A 39 18.09 -7.64 -18.45
C VAL A 39 17.25 -7.83 -17.18
N LEU A 40 17.18 -9.06 -16.69
CA LEU A 40 16.46 -9.41 -15.47
C LEU A 40 17.04 -8.75 -14.21
N LYS A 41 18.36 -8.67 -14.12
CA LYS A 41 19.04 -7.98 -13.01
C LYS A 41 18.76 -6.48 -13.04
N THR A 42 18.84 -5.86 -14.22
CA THR A 42 18.56 -4.43 -14.39
C THR A 42 17.12 -4.12 -14.02
N TRP A 43 16.17 -4.85 -14.61
CA TRP A 43 14.74 -4.67 -14.34
C TRP A 43 14.40 -4.89 -12.86
N ASN A 44 14.95 -5.92 -12.22
CA ASN A 44 14.73 -6.16 -10.80
C ASN A 44 15.27 -5.02 -9.92
N LYS A 45 16.38 -4.37 -10.32
CA LYS A 45 16.91 -3.19 -9.61
C LYS A 45 16.02 -1.96 -9.82
N GLU A 46 15.56 -1.72 -11.04
CA GLU A 46 14.71 -0.56 -11.36
C GLU A 46 13.35 -0.66 -10.65
N VAL A 47 12.67 -1.80 -10.78
CA VAL A 47 11.35 -2.00 -10.19
C VAL A 47 11.44 -2.13 -8.68
N PHE A 48 12.23 -3.07 -8.15
CA PHE A 48 12.23 -3.36 -6.71
C PHE A 48 13.23 -2.51 -5.92
N GLY A 49 14.31 -2.02 -6.54
CA GLY A 49 15.25 -1.11 -5.87
C GLY A 49 14.60 0.25 -5.60
N PHE A 50 13.82 0.76 -6.55
CA PHE A 50 13.08 2.01 -6.36
C PHE A 50 11.95 1.87 -5.33
N ILE A 51 11.24 0.74 -5.31
CA ILE A 51 10.23 0.46 -4.27
C ILE A 51 10.87 0.44 -2.87
N LYS A 52 12.04 -0.19 -2.71
CA LYS A 52 12.75 -0.20 -1.43
C LYS A 52 13.19 1.21 -1.01
N ALA A 53 13.75 1.99 -1.93
CA ALA A 53 14.15 3.37 -1.67
C ALA A 53 12.96 4.24 -1.26
N ARG A 54 11.86 4.21 -2.04
CA ARG A 54 10.63 4.94 -1.73
C ARG A 54 10.00 4.54 -0.41
N LYS A 55 10.00 3.24 -0.07
CA LYS A 55 9.52 2.77 1.22
C LYS A 55 10.38 3.31 2.36
N GLY A 56 11.71 3.37 2.17
CA GLY A 56 12.64 3.96 3.14
C GLY A 56 12.43 5.46 3.33
N GLU A 57 12.23 6.21 2.24
CA GLU A 57 11.89 7.64 2.29
C GLU A 57 10.55 7.87 2.98
N ALA A 58 9.51 7.12 2.62
CA ALA A 58 8.19 7.23 3.25
C ALA A 58 8.26 6.94 4.76
N LEU A 59 9.04 5.94 5.17
CA LEU A 59 9.24 5.62 6.59
C LEU A 59 10.04 6.72 7.31
N SER A 60 11.06 7.27 6.66
CA SER A 60 11.84 8.39 7.22
C SER A 60 10.99 9.66 7.38
N GLN A 61 10.08 9.91 6.44
CA GLN A 61 9.10 11.01 6.54
C GLN A 61 8.13 10.79 7.70
N VAL A 62 7.60 9.57 7.89
CA VAL A 62 6.73 9.26 9.04
C VAL A 62 7.46 9.49 10.35
N VAL A 63 8.68 8.97 10.50
CA VAL A 63 9.50 9.18 11.71
C VAL A 63 9.77 10.66 11.94
N TYR A 64 10.11 11.42 10.90
CA TYR A 64 10.32 12.86 11.00
C TYR A 64 9.08 13.60 11.53
N TRP A 65 7.88 13.29 11.01
CA TRP A 65 6.65 13.91 11.48
C TRP A 65 6.26 13.46 12.89
N ASP A 66 6.52 12.20 13.26
CA ASP A 66 6.32 11.72 14.64
C ASP A 66 7.27 12.45 15.61
N GLU A 67 8.54 12.63 15.24
CA GLU A 67 9.54 13.35 16.04
C GLU A 67 9.29 14.86 16.09
N GLU A 68 8.82 15.48 15.00
CA GLU A 68 8.44 16.89 14.99
C GLU A 68 7.14 17.15 15.76
N GLU A 69 6.21 16.20 15.76
CA GLU A 69 5.03 16.24 16.62
C GLU A 69 5.41 16.13 18.10
N GLU A 70 6.39 15.28 18.44
CA GLU A 70 6.86 15.08 19.82
C GLU A 70 7.84 16.17 20.28
N GLY A 71 8.63 16.72 19.36
CA GLY A 71 9.69 17.71 19.57
C GLY A 71 9.27 19.16 19.34
N SER A 72 8.08 19.40 18.75
CA SER A 72 7.40 20.69 18.82
C SER A 72 7.38 21.09 20.29
N THR A 73 8.15 22.12 20.62
CA THR A 73 8.40 22.60 21.99
C THR A 73 7.15 23.26 22.53
N LEU A 74 6.08 22.48 22.64
CA LEU A 74 4.82 22.86 23.18
C LEU A 74 5.03 23.00 24.69
N ASN A 75 4.62 24.14 25.23
CA ASN A 75 4.48 24.29 26.68
C ASN A 75 3.63 23.11 27.20
N LEU A 76 3.90 22.63 28.42
CA LEU A 76 3.10 21.62 29.13
C LEU A 76 1.58 21.84 28.98
N GLU A 77 1.16 23.11 28.94
CA GLU A 77 -0.23 23.53 28.75
C GLU A 77 -0.77 23.26 27.34
N GLU A 78 0.02 23.53 26.30
CA GLU A 78 -0.32 23.23 24.91
C GLU A 78 -0.36 21.72 24.65
N SER A 79 0.59 20.97 25.22
CA SER A 79 0.58 19.49 25.17
C SER A 79 -0.67 18.89 25.83
N LYS A 80 -1.08 19.43 26.98
CA LYS A 80 -2.35 19.03 27.63
C LYS A 80 -3.56 19.37 26.74
N ALA A 81 -3.62 20.57 26.19
CA ALA A 81 -4.72 20.99 25.31
C ALA A 81 -4.84 20.10 24.07
N ILE A 82 -3.72 19.73 23.44
CA ILE A 82 -3.71 18.81 22.29
C ILE A 82 -4.19 17.41 22.70
N LYS A 83 -3.73 16.90 23.85
CA LYS A 83 -4.18 15.60 24.36
C LYS A 83 -5.69 15.59 24.64
N GLU A 84 -6.21 16.65 25.26
CA GLU A 84 -7.64 16.80 25.51
C GLU A 84 -8.46 16.95 24.23
N ALA A 85 -7.94 17.69 23.23
CA ALA A 85 -8.56 17.80 21.92
C ALA A 85 -8.61 16.44 21.20
N ARG A 86 -7.54 15.64 21.28
CA ARG A 86 -7.48 14.27 20.72
C ARG A 86 -8.49 13.34 21.38
N GLU A 87 -8.58 13.35 22.71
CA GLU A 87 -9.57 12.53 23.44
C GLU A 87 -11.01 12.97 23.15
N THR A 88 -11.24 14.27 23.00
CA THR A 88 -12.54 14.83 22.60
C THR A 88 -12.90 14.39 21.18
N TYR A 89 -11.95 14.44 20.24
CA TYR A 89 -12.13 13.97 18.88
C TYR A 89 -12.47 12.46 18.84
N LYS A 90 -11.73 11.62 19.58
CA LYS A 90 -12.03 10.17 19.68
C LYS A 90 -13.46 9.92 20.17
N LYS A 91 -13.91 10.66 21.19
CA LYS A 91 -15.30 10.58 21.70
C LYS A 91 -16.32 10.96 20.62
N TRP A 92 -16.06 12.00 19.84
CA TRP A 92 -16.94 12.41 18.74
C TRP A 92 -17.02 11.37 17.62
N VAL A 93 -15.89 10.80 17.22
CA VAL A 93 -15.84 9.72 16.22
C VAL A 93 -16.65 8.52 16.70
N LEU A 94 -16.47 8.09 17.95
CA LEU A 94 -17.23 6.99 18.53
C LEU A 94 -18.73 7.28 18.58
N ARG A 95 -19.15 8.47 19.00
CA ARG A 95 -20.57 8.87 18.97
C ARG A 95 -21.13 8.86 17.56
N LYS A 96 -20.37 9.34 16.59
CA LYS A 96 -20.76 9.34 15.18
C LYS A 96 -20.95 7.90 14.71
N GLU A 97 -19.99 7.01 14.98
CA GLU A 97 -20.11 5.59 14.63
C GLU A 97 -21.32 4.91 15.29
N ILE A 98 -21.55 5.13 16.59
CA ILE A 98 -22.73 4.60 17.29
C ILE A 98 -24.03 5.12 16.66
N SER A 99 -24.10 6.41 16.34
CA SER A 99 -25.26 7.01 15.66
C SER A 99 -25.49 6.38 14.28
N TRP A 100 -24.42 6.15 13.51
CA TRP A 100 -24.50 5.46 12.22
C TRP A 100 -25.02 4.02 12.37
N ARG A 101 -24.51 3.26 13.35
CA ARG A 101 -24.96 1.88 13.63
C ARG A 101 -26.44 1.84 14.04
N GLN A 102 -26.86 2.73 14.95
CA GLN A 102 -28.26 2.84 15.36
C GLN A 102 -29.18 3.17 14.18
N LYS A 103 -28.78 4.12 13.32
CA LYS A 103 -29.56 4.50 12.15
C LYS A 103 -29.62 3.38 11.10
N SER A 104 -28.55 2.60 10.95
CA SER A 104 -28.51 1.42 10.09
C SER A 104 -29.43 0.30 10.60
N SER A 105 -29.46 0.03 11.90
CA SER A 105 -30.33 -0.99 12.49
C SER A 105 -31.82 -0.61 12.44
N VAL A 106 -32.15 0.68 12.48
CA VAL A 106 -33.54 1.17 12.31
C VAL A 106 -34.01 1.02 10.86
N VAL A 107 -33.11 1.11 9.88
CA VAL A 107 -33.45 0.95 8.46
C VAL A 107 -33.73 -0.52 8.09
N GLU A 108 -33.10 -1.49 8.75
CA GLU A 108 -33.42 -2.92 8.56
C GLU A 108 -34.68 -3.38 9.32
N GLY A 109 -35.10 -2.68 10.39
CA GLY A 109 -36.30 -3.00 11.18
C GLY A 109 -37.58 -2.26 10.77
N GLY A 110 -37.52 -1.35 9.79
CA GLY A 110 -38.63 -0.48 9.39
C GLY A 110 -39.54 -1.02 8.28
N GLY A 111 -39.34 -2.26 7.83
CA GLY A 111 -40.27 -2.97 6.95
C GLY A 111 -41.06 -3.99 7.76
N LEU A 112 -42.40 -3.87 7.74
CA LEU A 112 -43.39 -4.73 8.40
C LEU A 112 -43.80 -4.34 9.82
N GLN A 113 -44.50 -3.21 9.97
CA GLN A 113 -45.64 -3.14 10.88
C GLN A 113 -46.79 -2.40 10.19
N HIS A 114 -47.47 -3.11 9.30
CA HIS A 114 -48.85 -2.81 8.92
C HIS A 114 -49.72 -3.98 9.43
N GLN A 115 -50.80 -3.64 10.13
CA GLN A 115 -51.75 -4.53 10.83
C GLN A 115 -51.14 -5.19 12.08
N ILE A 116 -51.72 -4.94 13.26
CA ILE A 116 -52.79 -5.71 13.92
C ILE A 116 -52.89 -4.99 15.29
N LEU A 117 -54.00 -4.49 15.87
CA LEU A 117 -55.35 -5.01 16.12
C LEU A 117 -56.20 -3.86 16.77
N PRO A 118 -57.46 -4.11 17.19
CA PRO A 118 -58.62 -3.22 17.03
C PRO A 118 -58.71 -2.01 17.97
#